data_AF-A0A7W7L8W7-F1
#
_entry.id   AF-A0A7W7L8W7-F1
#
_cell.length_a   1.000
_cell.length_b   1.000
_cell.length_c   1.000
_cell.angle_alpha   90.00
_cell.angle_beta   90.00
_cell.angle_gamma   90.00
#
_symmetry.space_group_name_H-M   'P 1'
#
loop_
_entity.id
_entity.type
_entity.pdbx_description
1 polymer ?
#
loop_
_entity_poly.entity_id
_entity_poly.type
_entity_poly.pdbx_seq_one_letter_code
_entity_poly.pdbx_strand_id
1 'polypeptide(L)'
;MPEQRAPRPCPSPPRSTTGTSGLRAAPLLTSGGKALLVASAVLALQLGTGALPAGAETGPGVTTAVSDGRTATVRITEGQVKEIGRGGTIVYPSVTSCLTVTVRLRDGGKAGAHASLFQVPGEYRSDEILAALRRQVGGRAVRAVEVKGAVGAWHPGYFTKALESYGDGETVPYPTRPDPDGLATAVAEGLGTPRSVVTVEDLPDGDLIVR
;
A
#
# COMPACT_ATOMS: atom_id res chain seq x y z
N MET A 1 -53.41 0.84 -26.70
CA MET A 1 -52.20 0.75 -27.54
C MET A 1 -51.57 2.15 -27.57
N PRO A 2 -50.65 2.49 -26.64
CA PRO A 2 -49.99 3.79 -26.66
C PRO A 2 -48.85 3.79 -27.68
N GLU A 3 -48.86 4.82 -28.52
CA GLU A 3 -47.96 5.09 -29.65
C GLU A 3 -46.55 5.47 -29.14
N GLN A 4 -45.54 4.64 -29.43
CA GLN A 4 -44.13 4.91 -29.09
C GLN A 4 -43.58 5.99 -30.03
N ARG A 5 -43.38 7.20 -29.53
CA ARG A 5 -42.59 8.23 -30.20
C ARG A 5 -41.09 7.93 -30.08
N ALA A 6 -40.40 7.92 -31.21
CA ALA A 6 -38.97 7.73 -31.29
C ALA A 6 -38.18 8.86 -30.59
N PRO A 7 -37.03 8.55 -29.94
CA PRO A 7 -36.19 9.53 -29.27
C PRO A 7 -35.49 10.47 -30.26
N ARG A 8 -35.36 11.75 -29.90
CA ARG A 8 -34.65 12.77 -30.68
C ARG A 8 -33.13 12.56 -30.59
N PRO A 9 -32.38 12.75 -31.68
CA PRO A 9 -30.92 12.70 -31.63
C PRO A 9 -30.34 13.90 -30.85
N CYS A 10 -29.33 13.62 -30.02
CA CYS A 10 -28.58 14.62 -29.27
C CYS A 10 -27.75 15.53 -30.21
N PRO A 11 -27.61 16.82 -29.90
CA PRO A 11 -26.72 17.72 -30.64
C PRO A 11 -25.24 17.38 -30.39
N SER A 12 -24.44 17.40 -31.45
CA SER A 12 -23.00 17.20 -31.43
C SER A 12 -22.26 18.33 -30.67
N PRO A 13 -21.14 18.03 -29.99
CA PRO A 13 -20.33 19.04 -29.30
C PRO A 13 -19.60 19.98 -30.28
N PRO A 14 -19.29 21.23 -29.87
CA PRO A 14 -18.53 22.16 -30.68
C PRO A 14 -17.07 21.73 -30.85
N ARG A 15 -16.52 21.96 -32.05
CA ARG A 15 -15.10 21.77 -32.38
C ARG A 15 -14.25 22.83 -31.68
N SER A 16 -13.31 22.42 -30.85
CA SER A 16 -12.23 23.30 -30.36
C SER A 16 -11.20 23.54 -31.46
N THR A 17 -11.06 24.80 -31.86
CA THR A 17 -10.07 25.26 -32.82
C THR A 17 -8.70 25.41 -32.16
N THR A 18 -7.70 24.85 -32.82
CA THR A 18 -6.26 24.93 -32.57
C THR A 18 -5.78 26.39 -32.55
N GLY A 19 -5.14 26.81 -31.46
CA GLY A 19 -4.42 28.09 -31.37
C GLY A 19 -2.92 27.86 -31.29
N THR A 20 -2.22 28.11 -32.40
CA THR A 20 -0.76 28.07 -32.52
C THR A 20 -0.26 29.51 -32.65
N SER A 21 0.60 29.97 -31.73
CA SER A 21 1.59 31.07 -31.87
C SER A 21 2.11 31.48 -30.47
N GLY A 22 3.38 31.69 -30.21
CA GLY A 22 4.53 31.74 -31.09
C GLY A 22 5.83 31.76 -30.29
N LEU A 23 6.90 31.44 -31.02
CA LEU A 23 8.29 31.55 -30.61
C LEU A 23 8.68 33.00 -30.32
N ARG A 24 9.41 33.23 -29.22
CA ARG A 24 10.46 34.25 -29.17
C ARG A 24 11.66 33.71 -28.40
N ALA A 25 12.81 33.77 -29.05
CA ALA A 25 14.11 33.41 -28.51
C ALA A 25 14.95 34.68 -28.25
N ALA A 26 15.73 34.61 -27.15
CA ALA A 26 17.04 35.22 -26.87
C ALA A 26 17.14 36.77 -26.71
N PRO A 27 18.20 37.35 -26.06
CA PRO A 27 19.49 36.74 -25.69
C PRO A 27 20.12 37.10 -24.29
N LEU A 28 21.07 36.22 -23.90
CA LEU A 28 22.43 36.35 -23.31
C LEU A 28 22.87 37.43 -22.28
N LEU A 29 23.89 36.98 -21.52
CA LEU A 29 24.94 37.68 -20.73
C LEU A 29 24.56 38.07 -19.28
N THR A 30 25.36 37.90 -18.22
CA THR A 30 26.76 37.47 -18.02
C THR A 30 27.04 37.40 -16.51
N SER A 31 28.07 36.62 -16.12
CA SER A 31 28.97 36.85 -14.96
C SER A 31 28.35 36.74 -13.56
N GLY A 32 28.87 36.02 -12.58
CA GLY A 32 30.19 35.44 -12.36
C GLY A 32 30.27 35.01 -10.88
N GLY A 33 31.33 34.31 -10.50
CA GLY A 33 31.64 34.06 -9.09
C GLY A 33 31.93 32.61 -8.77
N LYS A 34 33.19 32.20 -8.95
CA LYS A 34 33.77 31.06 -8.26
C LYS A 34 33.92 31.40 -6.79
N ALA A 35 33.51 30.50 -5.89
CA ALA A 35 34.11 30.39 -4.57
C ALA A 35 34.14 28.91 -4.16
N LEU A 36 35.36 28.36 -4.23
CA LEU A 36 35.78 27.10 -3.64
C LEU A 36 35.88 27.33 -2.12
N LEU A 37 35.26 26.49 -1.28
CA LEU A 37 35.77 26.26 0.08
C LEU A 37 35.55 24.79 0.47
N VAL A 38 36.67 24.13 0.66
CA VAL A 38 36.86 22.82 1.29
C VAL A 38 36.91 23.03 2.80
N ALA A 39 36.26 22.17 3.59
CA ALA A 39 36.74 21.83 4.94
C ALA A 39 36.07 20.55 5.46
N SER A 40 36.89 19.49 5.57
CA SER A 40 36.64 18.30 6.36
C SER A 40 36.65 18.63 7.85
N ALA A 41 35.76 18.02 8.63
CA ALA A 41 35.93 17.88 10.07
C ALA A 41 35.45 16.49 10.51
N VAL A 42 36.41 15.56 10.61
CA VAL A 42 36.31 14.36 11.44
C VAL A 42 36.84 14.75 12.81
N LEU A 43 36.05 14.59 13.86
CA LEU A 43 36.57 14.56 15.23
C LEU A 43 35.84 13.51 16.06
N ALA A 44 36.64 12.67 16.69
CA ALA A 44 36.30 11.52 17.51
C ALA A 44 36.37 11.84 19.03
N LEU A 45 36.07 10.80 19.83
CA LEU A 45 36.14 10.64 21.31
C LEU A 45 34.86 11.05 22.06
N GLN A 46 34.34 10.31 23.06
CA GLN A 46 34.98 9.50 24.12
C GLN A 46 34.15 8.22 24.40
N LEU A 47 34.71 7.02 24.51
CA LEU A 47 35.34 6.40 25.70
C LEU A 47 34.58 6.61 27.02
N GLY A 48 33.66 5.69 27.32
CA GLY A 48 33.12 5.45 28.65
C GLY A 48 33.52 4.06 29.15
N THR A 49 34.53 4.02 30.00
CA THR A 49 34.96 2.84 30.78
C THR A 49 33.93 2.55 31.89
N GLY A 50 33.30 1.37 31.83
CA GLY A 50 32.53 0.79 32.93
C GLY A 50 33.02 -0.62 33.19
N ALA A 51 33.70 -0.81 34.32
CA ALA A 51 34.24 -2.08 34.78
C ALA A 51 33.14 -3.01 35.34
N LEU A 52 33.43 -4.31 35.23
CA LEU A 52 32.66 -5.48 35.68
C LEU A 52 32.30 -5.45 37.18
N PRO A 53 31.33 -6.29 37.59
CA PRO A 53 31.79 -7.45 38.36
C PRO A 53 31.37 -8.78 37.75
N ALA A 54 32.28 -9.74 37.90
CA ALA A 54 32.10 -11.15 37.64
C ALA A 54 31.11 -11.75 38.65
N GLY A 55 30.07 -12.39 38.14
CA GLY A 55 29.27 -13.39 38.85
C GLY A 55 29.21 -14.63 37.95
N ALA A 56 30.01 -15.63 38.29
CA ALA A 56 29.90 -16.95 37.70
C ALA A 56 28.79 -17.70 38.43
N GLU A 57 27.71 -18.05 37.73
CA GLU A 57 26.83 -19.15 38.13
C GLU A 57 26.46 -20.02 36.92
N THR A 58 26.68 -21.31 37.15
CA THR A 58 26.52 -22.50 36.32
C THR A 58 25.06 -22.69 35.91
N GLY A 59 24.79 -23.18 34.68
CA GLY A 59 23.44 -23.47 34.16
C GLY A 59 22.67 -24.55 34.94
N PRO A 60 21.49 -25.05 34.48
CA PRO A 60 20.84 -24.89 33.19
C PRO A 60 19.44 -24.26 33.27
N GLY A 61 18.99 -23.63 32.19
CA GLY A 61 17.64 -23.08 32.13
C GLY A 61 17.40 -22.36 30.82
N VAL A 62 17.57 -23.06 29.69
CA VAL A 62 16.83 -22.68 28.50
C VAL A 62 15.38 -22.98 28.82
N THR A 63 14.72 -22.03 29.48
CA THR A 63 13.27 -21.98 29.52
C THR A 63 12.88 -21.62 28.11
N THR A 64 12.78 -22.63 27.26
CA THR A 64 11.97 -22.56 26.05
C THR A 64 10.60 -22.17 26.58
N ALA A 65 10.25 -20.88 26.45
CA ALA A 65 8.88 -20.45 26.63
C ALA A 65 8.08 -21.26 25.60
N VAL A 66 7.45 -22.32 26.06
CA VAL A 66 6.42 -23.02 25.32
C VAL A 66 5.39 -21.94 25.05
N SER A 67 5.37 -21.43 23.82
CA SER A 67 4.28 -20.57 23.36
C SER A 67 3.03 -21.40 23.59
N ASP A 68 2.27 -20.97 24.60
CA ASP A 68 0.99 -21.54 24.96
C ASP A 68 0.19 -21.72 23.67
N GLY A 69 -0.41 -22.90 23.48
CA GLY A 69 -1.01 -23.36 22.22
C GLY A 69 -2.22 -22.55 21.74
N ARG A 70 -2.37 -21.32 22.21
CA ARG A 70 -3.32 -20.33 21.76
C ARG A 70 -2.82 -19.72 20.46
N THR A 71 -3.44 -20.12 19.35
CA THR A 71 -3.34 -19.43 18.05
C THR A 71 -3.47 -17.93 18.25
N ALA A 72 -2.35 -17.21 18.11
CA ALA A 72 -2.32 -15.76 18.26
C ALA A 72 -3.23 -15.11 17.21
N THR A 73 -3.99 -14.09 17.61
CA THR A 73 -4.93 -13.39 16.73
C THR A 73 -4.58 -11.92 16.68
N VAL A 74 -4.54 -11.35 15.48
CA VAL A 74 -4.35 -9.91 15.29
C VAL A 74 -5.52 -9.32 14.50
N ARG A 75 -6.00 -8.16 14.95
CA ARG A 75 -7.04 -7.38 14.27
C ARG A 75 -6.40 -6.26 13.44
N ILE A 76 -6.79 -6.13 12.17
CA ILE A 76 -6.30 -5.09 11.25
C ILE A 76 -7.48 -4.23 10.81
N THR A 77 -7.54 -2.99 11.30
CA THR A 77 -8.55 -2.00 10.90
C THR A 77 -8.05 -1.17 9.72
N GLU A 78 -8.92 -0.36 9.13
CA GLU A 78 -8.61 0.50 7.99
C GLU A 78 -7.30 1.27 8.15
N GLY A 79 -6.52 1.30 7.07
CA GLY A 79 -5.20 1.93 6.98
C GLY A 79 -4.08 1.20 7.72
N GLN A 80 -4.34 0.11 8.45
CA GLN A 80 -3.32 -0.61 9.21
C GLN A 80 -2.61 -1.69 8.39
N VAL A 81 -1.35 -1.93 8.75
CA VAL A 81 -0.55 -3.08 8.33
C VAL A 81 -0.05 -3.80 9.58
N LYS A 82 -0.26 -5.12 9.67
CA LYS A 82 0.24 -5.95 10.78
C LYS A 82 0.66 -7.32 10.29
N GLU A 83 1.35 -8.05 11.16
CA GLU A 83 1.80 -9.41 10.89
C GLU A 83 1.46 -10.33 12.05
N ILE A 84 1.32 -11.61 11.73
CA ILE A 84 1.24 -12.67 12.71
C ILE A 84 2.12 -13.86 12.30
N GLY A 85 2.75 -14.49 13.28
CA GLY A 85 3.59 -15.66 13.09
C GLY A 85 2.81 -16.90 12.65
N ARG A 86 3.55 -18.02 12.50
CA ARG A 86 2.99 -19.31 12.07
C ARG A 86 1.79 -19.71 12.92
N GLY A 87 0.74 -20.17 12.24
CA GLY A 87 -0.49 -20.66 12.89
C GLY A 87 -1.37 -19.57 13.46
N GLY A 88 -0.99 -18.29 13.33
CA GLY A 88 -1.79 -17.15 13.75
C GLY A 88 -2.95 -16.81 12.81
N THR A 89 -3.94 -16.12 13.37
CA THR A 89 -5.16 -15.65 12.67
C THR A 89 -5.12 -14.14 12.49
N ILE A 90 -5.53 -13.67 11.31
CA ILE A 90 -5.82 -12.25 11.06
C ILE A 90 -7.33 -12.06 10.98
N VAL A 91 -7.84 -11.03 11.64
CA VAL A 91 -9.24 -10.60 11.56
C VAL A 91 -9.31 -9.20 10.98
N TYR A 92 -10.09 -9.05 9.91
CA TYR A 92 -10.43 -7.77 9.31
C TYR A 92 -11.90 -7.47 9.61
N PRO A 93 -12.22 -6.36 10.28
CA PRO A 93 -13.60 -5.95 10.47
C PRO A 93 -14.29 -5.67 9.14
N SER A 94 -15.58 -5.97 9.07
CA SER A 94 -16.44 -5.68 7.93
C SER A 94 -16.50 -4.18 7.65
N VAL A 95 -16.36 -3.84 6.37
CA VAL A 95 -16.47 -2.48 5.84
C VAL A 95 -16.90 -2.58 4.38
N THR A 96 -17.68 -1.60 3.92
CA THR A 96 -18.43 -1.70 2.66
C THR A 96 -17.64 -1.33 1.41
N SER A 97 -16.51 -0.65 1.56
CA SER A 97 -15.75 -0.09 0.42
C SER A 97 -14.25 -0.36 0.46
N CYS A 98 -13.74 -1.14 1.42
CA CYS A 98 -12.31 -1.37 1.56
C CYS A 98 -11.87 -2.66 0.88
N LEU A 99 -10.55 -2.77 0.69
CA LEU A 99 -9.90 -4.02 0.33
C LEU A 99 -8.99 -4.45 1.47
N THR A 100 -8.93 -5.76 1.68
CA THR A 100 -7.94 -6.41 2.50
C THR A 100 -6.91 -7.06 1.59
N VAL A 101 -5.64 -7.00 1.98
CA VAL A 101 -4.55 -7.69 1.29
C VAL A 101 -3.85 -8.56 2.32
N THR A 102 -3.86 -9.88 2.13
CA THR A 102 -3.14 -10.82 2.98
C THR A 102 -2.05 -11.53 2.20
N VAL A 103 -0.81 -11.41 2.66
CA VAL A 103 0.33 -12.16 2.15
C VAL A 103 0.55 -13.38 3.04
N ARG A 104 0.43 -14.57 2.45
CA ARG A 104 0.83 -15.83 3.10
C ARG A 104 2.29 -16.11 2.81
N LEU A 105 3.07 -16.30 3.86
CA LEU A 105 4.50 -16.62 3.77
C LEU A 105 4.72 -18.13 3.75
N ARG A 106 5.83 -18.58 3.13
CA ARG A 106 6.17 -20.01 3.06
C ARG A 106 6.50 -20.63 4.42
N ASP A 107 6.96 -19.83 5.38
CA ASP A 107 7.19 -20.26 6.77
C ASP A 107 5.89 -20.51 7.55
N GLY A 108 4.74 -20.10 7.00
CA GLY A 108 3.41 -20.23 7.62
C GLY A 108 2.92 -18.97 8.34
N GLY A 109 3.73 -17.91 8.40
CA GLY A 109 3.31 -16.58 8.86
C GLY A 109 2.43 -15.85 7.84
N LYS A 110 1.86 -14.73 8.28
CA LYS A 110 1.00 -13.88 7.45
C LYS A 110 1.26 -12.41 7.74
N ALA A 111 1.34 -11.60 6.68
CA ALA A 111 1.27 -10.15 6.79
C ALA A 111 -0.04 -9.68 6.16
N GLY A 112 -0.71 -8.72 6.78
CA GLY A 112 -2.00 -8.23 6.34
C GLY A 112 -2.04 -6.72 6.28
N ALA A 113 -2.84 -6.19 5.36
CA ALA A 113 -3.20 -4.79 5.26
C ALA A 113 -4.69 -4.61 5.02
N HIS A 114 -5.23 -3.48 5.45
CA HIS A 114 -6.62 -3.09 5.24
C HIS A 114 -6.65 -1.72 4.54
N ALA A 115 -6.72 -1.73 3.21
CA ALA A 115 -6.72 -0.54 2.39
C ALA A 115 -8.11 0.11 2.37
N SER A 116 -8.18 1.39 2.75
CA SER A 116 -9.41 2.20 2.65
C SER A 116 -9.33 3.13 1.45
N LEU A 117 -10.49 3.44 0.84
CA LEU A 117 -10.58 4.46 -0.21
C LEU A 117 -10.36 5.86 0.33
N PHE A 118 -10.65 6.05 1.62
CA PHE A 118 -10.52 7.33 2.28
C PHE A 118 -9.47 7.26 3.39
N GLN A 119 -8.75 8.36 3.57
CA GLN A 119 -7.74 8.50 4.59
C GLN A 119 -8.37 8.39 5.99
N VAL A 120 -7.81 7.48 6.79
CA VAL A 120 -8.05 7.42 8.24
C VAL A 120 -6.95 8.20 8.95
N PRO A 121 -7.24 9.20 9.79
CA PRO A 121 -6.22 10.00 10.45
C PRO A 121 -5.21 9.14 11.23
N GLY A 122 -3.92 9.32 10.94
CA GLY A 122 -2.83 8.59 11.60
C GLY A 122 -2.51 7.21 11.03
N GLU A 123 -3.25 6.74 10.02
CA GLU A 123 -3.06 5.44 9.37
C GLU A 123 -2.56 5.60 7.93
N TYR A 124 -2.19 4.50 7.26
CA TYR A 124 -1.72 4.58 5.87
C TYR A 124 -2.84 4.89 4.88
N ARG A 125 -2.53 5.71 3.89
CA ARG A 125 -3.39 5.94 2.73
C ARG A 125 -3.34 4.77 1.74
N SER A 126 -4.31 4.70 0.82
CA SER A 126 -4.39 3.65 -0.20
C SER A 126 -3.12 3.54 -1.05
N ASP A 127 -2.46 4.64 -1.36
CA ASP A 127 -1.23 4.67 -2.18
C ASP A 127 0.07 4.41 -1.38
N GLU A 128 -0.03 4.27 -0.06
CA GLU A 128 1.11 3.97 0.82
C GLU A 128 1.04 2.54 1.37
N ILE A 129 -0.16 1.95 1.41
CA ILE A 129 -0.46 0.70 2.11
C ILE A 129 0.34 -0.49 1.57
N LEU A 130 0.50 -0.61 0.24
CA LEU A 130 1.24 -1.72 -0.36
C LEU A 130 2.74 -1.61 -0.10
N ALA A 131 3.29 -0.40 -0.08
CA ALA A 131 4.68 -0.17 0.28
C ALA A 131 4.92 -0.51 1.76
N ALA A 132 4.00 -0.16 2.65
CA ALA A 132 4.05 -0.54 4.05
C ALA A 132 3.97 -2.06 4.24
N LEU A 133 3.05 -2.73 3.54
CA LEU A 133 2.92 -4.19 3.56
C LEU A 133 4.17 -4.88 3.00
N ARG A 134 4.76 -4.36 1.92
CA ARG A 134 6.02 -4.86 1.37
C ARG A 134 7.16 -4.76 2.38
N ARG A 135 7.28 -3.64 3.10
CA ARG A 135 8.28 -3.49 4.17
C ARG A 135 8.05 -4.50 5.29
N GLN A 136 6.81 -4.72 5.68
CA GLN A 136 6.45 -5.73 6.68
C GLN A 136 6.85 -7.13 6.21
N VAL A 137 6.50 -7.52 4.98
CA VAL A 137 6.87 -8.82 4.38
C VAL A 137 8.39 -8.96 4.26
N GLY A 138 9.11 -7.88 3.94
CA GLY A 138 10.56 -7.91 3.77
C GLY A 138 11.00 -8.85 2.66
N GLY A 139 12.17 -9.47 2.80
CA GLY A 139 12.72 -10.43 1.82
C GLY A 139 12.16 -11.86 1.91
N ARG A 140 11.07 -12.08 2.66
CA ARG A 140 10.56 -13.42 2.93
C ARG A 140 9.80 -14.00 1.74
N ALA A 141 9.90 -15.32 1.58
CA ALA A 141 9.29 -16.00 0.46
C ALA A 141 7.76 -16.01 0.57
N VAL A 142 7.10 -15.37 -0.40
CA VAL A 142 5.65 -15.34 -0.55
C VAL A 142 5.15 -16.67 -1.13
N ARG A 143 4.08 -17.22 -0.55
CA ARG A 143 3.36 -18.39 -1.05
C ARG A 143 2.13 -17.99 -1.85
N ALA A 144 1.36 -17.03 -1.34
CA ALA A 144 0.13 -16.55 -1.94
C ALA A 144 -0.19 -15.14 -1.45
N VAL A 145 -0.93 -14.39 -2.25
CA VAL A 145 -1.53 -13.11 -1.87
C VAL A 145 -3.03 -13.19 -2.14
N GLU A 146 -3.82 -12.87 -1.12
CA GLU A 146 -5.28 -12.81 -1.19
C GLU A 146 -5.69 -11.35 -1.10
N VAL A 147 -6.48 -10.89 -2.06
CA VAL A 147 -7.11 -9.58 -2.06
C VAL A 147 -8.62 -9.79 -1.97
N LYS A 148 -9.26 -9.25 -0.93
CA LYS A 148 -10.68 -9.47 -0.66
C LYS A 148 -11.37 -8.20 -0.21
N GLY A 149 -12.60 -7.97 -0.60
CA GLY A 149 -13.38 -6.80 -0.21
C GLY A 149 -14.26 -6.30 -1.34
N ALA A 150 -14.57 -5.01 -1.37
CA ALA A 150 -15.45 -4.40 -2.37
C ALA A 150 -14.72 -4.12 -3.69
N VAL A 151 -14.44 -5.16 -4.48
CA VAL A 151 -13.66 -5.07 -5.73
C VAL A 151 -14.28 -4.07 -6.72
N GLY A 152 -15.62 -3.98 -6.77
CA GLY A 152 -16.33 -3.04 -7.63
C GLY A 152 -16.13 -1.56 -7.28
N ALA A 153 -15.70 -1.24 -6.05
CA ALA A 153 -15.49 0.14 -5.60
C ALA A 153 -14.07 0.66 -5.89
N TRP A 154 -13.17 -0.21 -6.38
CA TRP A 154 -11.75 0.11 -6.49
C TRP A 154 -11.29 0.24 -7.95
N HIS A 155 -10.62 1.36 -8.23
CA HIS A 155 -9.78 1.49 -9.41
C HIS A 155 -8.34 1.05 -9.05
N PRO A 156 -7.65 0.23 -9.87
CA PRO A 156 -6.30 -0.25 -9.56
C PRO A 156 -5.29 0.87 -9.25
N GLY A 157 -5.43 2.00 -9.94
CA GLY A 157 -4.60 3.18 -9.75
C GLY A 157 -4.68 3.81 -8.36
N TYR A 158 -5.69 3.49 -7.54
CA TYR A 158 -5.79 4.01 -6.17
C TYR A 158 -4.69 3.48 -5.25
N PHE A 159 -4.04 2.37 -5.60
CA PHE A 159 -2.83 1.88 -4.93
C PHE A 159 -1.56 2.66 -5.30
N THR A 160 -1.62 3.55 -6.29
CA THR A 160 -0.50 4.39 -6.73
C THR A 160 -0.75 5.87 -6.48
N LYS A 161 -2.01 6.30 -6.56
CA LYS A 161 -2.46 7.65 -6.23
C LYS A 161 -3.81 7.57 -5.54
N ALA A 162 -3.85 7.93 -4.27
CA ALA A 162 -5.08 7.91 -3.49
C ALA A 162 -6.13 8.89 -4.04
N LEU A 163 -7.40 8.63 -3.72
CA LEU A 163 -8.54 9.42 -4.20
C LEU A 163 -8.40 10.90 -3.83
N GLU A 164 -7.86 11.18 -2.64
CA GLU A 164 -7.67 12.54 -2.13
C GLU A 164 -6.35 13.19 -2.58
N SER A 165 -5.50 12.45 -3.30
CA SER A 165 -4.26 12.99 -3.88
C SER A 165 -4.46 13.67 -5.22
N TYR A 166 -5.66 13.57 -5.82
CA TYR A 166 -5.98 14.24 -7.07
C TYR A 166 -6.20 15.72 -6.82
N GLY A 167 -5.47 16.55 -7.57
CA GLY A 167 -5.54 18.01 -7.44
C GLY A 167 -6.73 18.62 -8.17
N ASP A 168 -6.91 19.92 -7.99
CA ASP A 168 -7.94 20.69 -8.67
C ASP A 168 -7.83 20.55 -10.21
N GLY A 169 -8.94 20.21 -10.85
CA GLY A 169 -9.03 20.03 -12.30
C GLY A 169 -8.47 18.70 -12.83
N GLU A 170 -7.90 17.85 -11.97
CA GLU A 170 -7.55 16.49 -12.36
C GLU A 170 -8.80 15.60 -12.44
N THR A 171 -8.82 14.70 -13.43
CA THR A 171 -9.88 13.70 -13.53
C THR A 171 -9.55 12.53 -12.61
N VAL A 172 -10.37 12.35 -11.57
CA VAL A 172 -10.32 11.18 -10.70
C VAL A 172 -10.87 9.98 -11.46
N PRO A 173 -10.11 8.88 -11.63
CA PRO A 173 -10.60 7.67 -12.25
C PRO A 173 -11.82 7.15 -11.48
N TYR A 174 -12.89 6.79 -12.18
CA TYR A 174 -14.07 6.21 -11.55
C TYR A 174 -14.19 4.73 -11.99
N PRO A 175 -14.29 3.77 -11.06
CA PRO A 175 -14.47 2.36 -11.41
C PRO A 175 -15.87 2.16 -11.98
N THR A 176 -15.95 1.97 -13.31
CA THR A 176 -17.22 1.74 -14.02
C THR A 176 -17.65 0.27 -14.02
N ARG A 177 -16.71 -0.64 -13.74
CA ARG A 177 -16.92 -2.08 -13.57
C ARG A 177 -15.82 -2.65 -12.68
N PRO A 178 -16.05 -3.80 -12.01
CA PRO A 178 -14.99 -4.51 -11.31
C PRO A 178 -13.81 -4.85 -12.25
N ASP A 179 -12.59 -4.66 -11.75
CA ASP A 179 -11.35 -4.98 -12.46
C ASP A 179 -10.40 -5.83 -11.57
N PRO A 180 -10.73 -7.12 -11.35
CA PRO A 180 -9.92 -7.98 -10.50
C PRO A 180 -8.51 -8.21 -11.06
N ASP A 181 -8.34 -8.22 -12.38
CA ASP A 181 -7.03 -8.42 -13.00
C ASP A 181 -6.13 -7.19 -12.87
N GLY A 182 -6.68 -6.00 -13.05
CA GLY A 182 -5.98 -4.75 -12.79
C GLY A 182 -5.58 -4.61 -11.32
N LEU A 183 -6.49 -4.94 -10.38
CA LEU A 183 -6.20 -4.91 -8.95
C LEU A 183 -5.10 -5.89 -8.57
N ALA A 184 -5.17 -7.12 -9.08
CA ALA A 184 -4.14 -8.11 -8.81
C ALA A 184 -2.78 -7.72 -9.41
N THR A 185 -2.76 -7.02 -10.54
CA THR A 185 -1.54 -6.48 -11.14
C THR A 185 -0.95 -5.36 -10.28
N ALA A 186 -1.76 -4.39 -9.86
CA ALA A 186 -1.33 -3.30 -8.98
C ALA A 186 -0.79 -3.84 -7.63
N VAL A 187 -1.47 -4.83 -7.05
CA VAL A 187 -1.01 -5.49 -5.82
C VAL A 187 0.30 -6.27 -6.04
N ALA A 188 0.42 -7.00 -7.14
CA ALA A 188 1.64 -7.73 -7.48
C ALA A 188 2.85 -6.78 -7.61
N GLU A 189 2.67 -5.67 -8.33
CA GLU A 189 3.69 -4.64 -8.53
C GLU A 189 4.06 -3.94 -7.22
N GLY A 190 3.06 -3.50 -6.45
CA GLY A 190 3.30 -2.82 -5.17
C GLY A 190 4.03 -3.70 -4.14
N LEU A 191 3.77 -5.01 -4.15
CA LEU A 191 4.45 -5.97 -3.28
C LEU A 191 5.77 -6.50 -3.86
N GLY A 192 6.03 -6.32 -5.16
CA GLY A 192 7.17 -6.92 -5.83
C GLY A 192 7.11 -8.45 -5.89
N THR A 193 5.91 -9.01 -6.11
CA THR A 193 5.66 -10.45 -6.17
C THR A 193 5.12 -10.86 -7.55
N PRO A 194 5.27 -12.13 -7.99
CA PRO A 194 4.69 -12.57 -9.24
C PRO A 194 3.16 -12.44 -9.25
N ARG A 195 2.58 -11.91 -10.33
CA ARG A 195 1.12 -11.83 -10.51
C ARG A 195 0.40 -13.16 -10.31
N SER A 196 1.05 -14.27 -10.65
CA SER A 196 0.47 -15.64 -10.56
C SER A 196 0.18 -16.10 -9.14
N VAL A 197 0.73 -15.44 -8.10
CA VAL A 197 0.42 -15.77 -6.70
C VAL A 197 -0.68 -14.89 -6.10
N VAL A 198 -1.21 -13.93 -6.87
CA VAL A 198 -2.23 -12.99 -6.42
C VAL A 198 -3.62 -13.44 -6.86
N THR A 199 -4.53 -13.52 -5.90
CA THR A 199 -5.96 -13.81 -6.11
C THR A 199 -6.79 -12.62 -5.64
N VAL A 200 -7.88 -12.33 -6.36
CA VAL A 200 -8.81 -11.25 -6.01
C VAL A 200 -10.20 -11.83 -5.95
N GLU A 201 -10.90 -11.57 -4.86
CA GLU A 201 -12.25 -12.06 -4.57
C GLU A 201 -13.13 -10.90 -4.12
N ASP A 202 -14.31 -10.75 -4.71
CA ASP A 202 -15.27 -9.73 -4.31
C ASP A 202 -16.10 -10.25 -3.12
N LEU A 203 -15.90 -9.63 -1.95
CA LEU A 203 -16.53 -9.97 -0.68
C LEU A 203 -16.77 -8.67 0.11
N PRO A 204 -17.72 -7.82 -0.31
CA PRO A 204 -17.90 -6.47 0.25
C PRO A 204 -18.46 -6.45 1.68
N ASP A 205 -18.99 -7.57 2.18
CA ASP A 205 -19.69 -7.66 3.46
C ASP A 205 -19.12 -8.75 4.37
N GLY A 206 -19.26 -8.53 5.68
CA GLY A 206 -18.84 -9.46 6.74
C GLY A 206 -17.38 -9.30 7.18
N ASP A 207 -17.10 -9.75 8.41
CA ASP A 207 -15.74 -9.82 8.91
C ASP A 207 -14.96 -10.90 8.14
N LEU A 208 -13.73 -10.59 7.74
CA LEU A 208 -12.86 -11.55 7.08
C LEU A 208 -11.90 -12.17 8.12
N ILE A 209 -11.90 -13.49 8.19
CA ILE A 209 -11.04 -14.27 9.09
C ILE A 209 -10.08 -15.10 8.26
N VAL A 210 -8.78 -14.83 8.39
CA VAL A 210 -7.73 -15.56 7.67
C VAL A 210 -6.89 -16.39 8.64
N ARG A 211 -6.93 -17.72 8.45
CA ARG A 211 -6.24 -18.73 9.28
C ARG A 211 -5.05 -19.36 8.57
#